data_AF-A0A3C0EKF1-F1
#
_entry.id   AF-A0A3C0EKF1-F1
#
_cell.length_a   1.000
_cell.length_b   1.000
_cell.length_c   1.000
_cell.angle_alpha   90.00
_cell.angle_beta   90.00
_cell.angle_gamma   90.00
#
_symmetry.space_group_name_H-M   'P 1'
#
loop_
_entity.id
_entity.type
_entity.pdbx_description
1 polymer ?
#
loop_
_entity_poly.entity_id
_entity_poly.type
_entity_poly.pdbx_seq_one_letter_code
_entity_poly.pdbx_strand_id
1 'polypeptide(L)' 'AIPPLTTMRIPMQQMAQQAARLLLEQLGHADAFEDHQPMPMLASELIIRASTAPPSHR' A
#
# COMPACT_ATOMS: atom_id res chain seq x y z
N ALA A 1 28.86 5.34 10.86
CA ALA A 1 27.72 4.44 10.65
C ALA A 1 26.68 5.18 9.81
N ILE A 2 26.07 4.54 8.82
CA ILE A 2 25.02 5.14 8.00
C ILE A 2 23.70 4.98 8.77
N PRO A 3 22.95 6.06 9.07
CA PRO A 3 21.71 5.95 9.84
C PRO A 3 20.65 5.21 9.01
N PRO A 4 19.81 4.36 9.64
CA PRO A 4 18.71 3.71 8.94
C PRO A 4 17.69 4.73 8.43
N LEU A 5 17.23 4.52 7.19
CA LEU A 5 16.37 5.44 6.45
C LEU A 5 14.90 5.40 6.89
N THR A 6 14.31 6.56 7.17
CA THR A 6 12.87 6.79 7.31
C THR A 6 12.19 6.67 5.96
N THR A 7 11.08 5.94 5.87
CA THR A 7 10.43 5.65 4.58
C THR A 7 8.92 5.45 4.71
N MET A 8 8.20 5.62 3.61
CA MET A 8 6.79 5.24 3.49
C MET A 8 6.71 3.77 3.09
N ARG A 9 6.13 2.94 3.95
CA ARG A 9 5.86 1.53 3.67
C ARG A 9 4.58 1.43 2.85
N ILE A 10 4.70 0.84 1.66
CA ILE A 10 3.56 0.46 0.83
C ILE A 10 3.27 -1.04 1.06
N PRO A 11 2.02 -1.45 1.32
CA PRO A 11 1.69 -2.84 1.64
C PRO A 11 1.63 -3.73 0.38
N MET A 12 2.78 -3.92 -0.29
CA MET A 12 2.92 -4.64 -1.56
C MET A 12 2.27 -6.02 -1.58
N GLN A 13 2.45 -6.80 -0.51
CA GLN A 13 1.90 -8.15 -0.42
C GLN A 13 0.36 -8.15 -0.42
N GLN A 14 -0.25 -7.23 0.35
CA GLN A 14 -1.71 -7.09 0.41
C GLN A 14 -2.25 -6.60 -0.94
N MET A 15 -1.55 -5.65 -1.59
CA MET A 15 -1.90 -5.19 -2.94
C MET A 15 -1.92 -6.37 -3.92
N ALA A 16 -0.89 -7.21 -3.91
CA ALA A 16 -0.80 -8.37 -4.81
C ALA A 16 -1.92 -9.40 -4.54
N GLN A 17 -2.21 -9.69 -3.27
CA GLN A 17 -3.29 -10.60 -2.88
C GLN A 17 -4.65 -10.08 -3.34
N GLN A 18 -4.91 -8.79 -3.15
CA GLN A 18 -6.16 -8.16 -3.57
C GLN A 18 -6.28 -8.14 -5.10
N ALA A 19 -5.21 -7.79 -5.82
CA ALA A 19 -5.19 -7.81 -7.28
C ALA A 19 -5.47 -9.22 -7.84
N ALA A 20 -4.81 -10.24 -7.29
CA ALA A 20 -5.05 -11.63 -7.70
C ALA A 20 -6.50 -12.06 -7.45
N ARG A 21 -7.05 -11.71 -6.29
CA ARG A 21 -8.45 -11.99 -5.96
C ARG A 21 -9.42 -11.32 -6.95
N LEU A 22 -9.23 -10.03 -7.24
CA LEU A 22 -10.07 -9.29 -8.18
C LEU A 22 -10.03 -9.92 -9.59
N LEU A 23 -8.86 -10.35 -10.04
CA LEU A 23 -8.71 -11.04 -11.33
C LEU A 23 -9.46 -12.37 -11.37
N LEU A 24 -9.40 -13.16 -10.30
CA LEU A 24 -10.13 -14.43 -10.21
C LEU A 24 -11.65 -14.23 -10.17
N GLU A 25 -12.10 -13.20 -9.44
CA GLU A 25 -13.52 -12.83 -9.37
C GLU A 25 -14.06 -12.43 -10.76
N GLN A 26 -13.27 -11.66 -11.54
CA GLN A 26 -13.61 -11.29 -12.92
C GLN A 26 -13.65 -12.50 -13.86
N LEU A 27 -12.69 -13.43 -13.75
CA LEU A 27 -12.67 -14.65 -14.57
C LEU A 27 -13.86 -15.57 -14.26
N GLY A 28 -14.33 -15.59 -13.02
CA GLY A 28 -15.46 -16.43 -12.58
C GLY A 28 -16.85 -15.87 -12.92
N HIS A 29 -16.98 -14.57 -13.17
CA HIS A 29 -18.26 -13.89 -13.41
C HIS A 29 -18.19 -13.01 -14.66
N ALA A 30 -18.26 -13.63 -15.85
CA ALA A 30 -18.16 -12.95 -17.14
C ALA A 30 -19.22 -11.85 -17.38
N ASP A 31 -20.36 -11.89 -16.66
CA ASP A 31 -21.50 -10.99 -16.86
C ASP A 31 -21.70 -9.95 -15.74
N ALA A 32 -20.85 -9.93 -14.70
CA ALA A 32 -21.02 -9.03 -13.55
C ALA A 32 -20.12 -7.78 -13.65
N PHE A 33 -20.17 -7.06 -14.77
CA PHE A 33 -19.66 -5.68 -14.81
C PHE A 33 -20.67 -4.75 -14.14
N GLU A 34 -20.77 -4.83 -12.81
CA GLU A 34 -21.25 -3.67 -12.04
C GLU A 34 -20.09 -2.68 -11.93
N ASP A 35 -20.16 -1.68 -12.81
CA ASP A 35 -19.13 -0.72 -13.20
C ASP A 35 -18.59 0.21 -12.07
N HIS A 36 -18.85 -0.07 -10.78
CA HIS A 36 -18.59 0.90 -9.70
C HIS A 36 -18.20 0.32 -8.33
N GLN A 37 -17.71 -0.92 -8.22
CA GLN A 37 -17.18 -1.38 -6.93
C GLN A 37 -15.95 -0.54 -6.55
N PRO A 38 -16.00 0.26 -5.46
CA PRO A 38 -14.87 1.10 -5.09
C PRO A 38 -13.67 0.20 -4.77
N MET A 39 -12.56 0.41 -5.48
CA MET A 39 -11.31 -0.30 -5.17
C MET A 39 -10.96 -0.06 -3.70
N PRO A 40 -10.75 -1.11 -2.90
CA PRO A 40 -10.31 -0.95 -1.52
C PRO A 40 -8.99 -0.17 -1.49
N MET A 41 -8.99 0.99 -0.83
CA MET A 41 -7.80 1.81 -0.65
C MET A 41 -6.93 1.21 0.44
N LEU A 42 -5.70 0.81 0.08
CA LEU A 42 -4.74 0.29 1.03
C LEU A 42 -3.89 1.43 1.59
N ALA A 43 -3.91 1.57 2.92
CA ALA A 43 -3.19 2.64 3.60
C ALA A 43 -1.67 2.38 3.60
N SER A 44 -0.91 3.41 3.26
CA SER A 44 0.54 3.43 3.46
C SER A 44 0.86 3.88 4.89
N GLU A 45 2.05 3.53 5.37
CA GLU A 45 2.50 3.82 6.74
C GLU A 45 3.86 4.52 6.73
N LEU A 46 4.02 5.59 7.51
CA LEU A 46 5.32 6.23 7.72
C LEU A 46 6.13 5.44 8.76
N ILE A 47 7.28 4.90 8.34
CA ILE A 47 8.23 4.22 9.22
C ILE A 47 9.36 5.17 9.59
N ILE A 48 9.31 5.70 10.81
CA ILE A 48 10.32 6.63 11.34
C ILE A 48 11.57 5.86 11.78
N ARG A 49 12.74 6.32 11.32
CA ARG A 49 14.08 5.83 11.69
C ARG A 49 15.03 7.00 11.91
N ALA A 50 16.34 6.72 12.04
CA ALA A 50 17.34 7.71 12.45
C ALA A 50 17.77 8.70 11.35
N SER A 51 17.26 8.58 10.11
CA SER A 51 17.56 9.54 9.05
C SER A 51 16.69 10.80 9.07
N THR A 52 15.65 10.84 9.93
CA THR A 52 14.83 12.04 10.16
C THR A 52 14.87 12.37 11.65
N ALA A 53 15.12 13.63 11.98
CA ALA A 53 15.19 14.12 13.35
C ALA A 53 14.40 15.44 13.46
N PRO A 54 13.92 15.80 14.67
CA PRO A 54 13.34 17.12 14.90
C PRO A 54 14.37 18.22 14.58
N PRO A 55 13.90 19.43 14.19
CA PRO A 55 14.80 20.54 13.91
C PRO A 55 15.63 20.88 15.15
N SER A 56 16.91 21.24 14.95
CA SER A 56 17.77 21.71 16.03
C SER A 56 17.37 23.13 16.42
N HIS A 57 16.95 23.35 17.67
CA HIS A 57 16.79 24.69 18.22
C HIS A 57 18.16 25.36 18.32
N ARG A 58 18.39 26.42 17.55
CA ARG A 58 19.56 27.29 17.68
C ARG A 58 19.10 28.71 17.93
#